data_AF-A0A5B7BEA1-F1
#
_entry.id   AF-A0A5B7BEA1-F1
#
_cell.length_a   1.000
_cell.length_b   1.000
_cell.length_c   1.000
_cell.angle_alpha   90.00
_cell.angle_beta   90.00
_cell.angle_gamma   90.00
#
_symmetry.space_group_name_H-M   'P 1'
#
loop_
_entity.id
_entity.type
_entity.pdbx_description
1 polymer ?
#
loop_
_entity_poly.entity_id
_entity_poly.type
_entity_poly.pdbx_seq_one_letter_code
_entity_poly.pdbx_strand_id
1 'polypeptide(L)'
;MSWLLNSMQPHIGQGYLFLATAHAIWTVVAQTYSQIGNDAQVYELRNKVHETKQKDMTISAYYAELNRLWQELDYYQDFQADCASDSVKFQKLIEKERV
;
A
#
# COMPACT_ATOMS: atom_id res chain seq x y z
N MET A 1 -20.19 4.54 14.46
CA MET A 1 -20.32 5.16 13.12
C MET A 1 -19.79 6.58 13.12
N SER A 2 -20.22 7.43 14.06
CA SER A 2 -19.73 8.82 14.14
C SER A 2 -18.22 8.93 14.29
N TRP A 3 -17.56 8.01 15.01
CA TRP A 3 -16.09 7.99 15.09
C TRP A 3 -15.42 7.84 13.71
N LEU A 4 -15.99 7.06 12.79
CA LEU A 4 -15.40 6.81 11.48
C LEU A 4 -15.53 8.05 10.58
N LEU A 5 -16.71 8.69 10.59
CA LEU A 5 -16.95 9.92 9.84
C LEU A 5 -16.16 11.11 10.41
N ASN A 6 -16.02 11.17 11.74
CA ASN A 6 -15.27 12.23 12.42
C ASN A 6 -13.75 12.08 12.24
N SER A 7 -13.26 10.89 11.88
CA SER A 7 -11.86 10.68 11.52
C SER A 7 -11.54 11.10 10.08
N MET A 8 -12.55 11.44 9.28
CA MET A 8 -12.36 11.91 7.89
C MET A 8 -12.30 13.44 7.84
N GLN A 9 -11.73 13.96 6.76
CA GLN A 9 -11.88 15.37 6.44
C GLN A 9 -13.37 15.69 6.23
N PRO A 10 -13.90 16.81 6.75
CA PRO A 10 -15.35 17.07 6.75
C PRO A 10 -16.01 16.98 5.37
N HIS A 11 -15.34 17.44 4.32
CA HIS A 11 -15.85 17.40 2.95
C HIS A 11 -15.91 15.98 2.36
N ILE A 12 -15.03 15.07 2.82
CA ILE A 12 -15.06 13.65 2.44
C ILE A 12 -16.18 12.96 3.21
N GLY A 13 -16.24 13.15 4.54
CA GLY A 13 -17.20 12.50 5.42
C GLY A 13 -18.67 12.78 5.07
N GLN A 14 -18.97 13.98 4.56
CA GLN A 14 -20.33 14.34 4.10
C GLN A 14 -20.87 13.39 3.02
N GLY A 15 -20.02 12.87 2.13
CA GLY A 15 -20.43 11.94 1.08
C GLY A 15 -20.91 10.58 1.60
N TYR A 16 -20.58 10.23 2.84
CA TYR A 16 -20.85 8.91 3.44
C TYR A 16 -21.89 8.95 4.56
N LEU A 17 -22.45 10.12 4.88
CA LEU A 17 -23.35 10.33 6.02
C LEU A 17 -24.61 9.45 5.96
N PHE A 18 -25.10 9.16 4.75
CA PHE A 18 -26.33 8.42 4.52
C PHE A 18 -26.14 6.89 4.44
N LEU A 19 -24.92 6.39 4.62
CA LEU A 19 -24.68 4.95 4.67
C LEU A 19 -25.07 4.38 6.04
N ALA A 20 -25.86 3.30 6.02
CA ALA A 20 -26.53 2.78 7.22
C ALA A 20 -25.61 2.07 8.22
N THR A 21 -24.42 1.64 7.81
CA THR A 21 -23.50 0.87 8.68
C THR A 21 -22.06 1.33 8.54
N ALA A 22 -21.27 1.18 9.62
CA ALA A 22 -19.84 1.42 9.59
C ALA A 22 -19.14 0.54 8.53
N HIS A 23 -19.63 -0.69 8.33
CA HIS A 23 -19.14 -1.59 7.31
C HIS A 23 -19.36 -1.03 5.89
N ALA A 24 -20.57 -0.55 5.59
CA ALA A 24 -20.87 0.07 4.30
C ALA A 24 -19.98 1.30 4.04
N ILE A 25 -19.80 2.16 5.06
CA ILE A 25 -18.90 3.32 4.97
C ILE A 25 -17.48 2.86 4.64
N TRP A 26 -16.94 1.90 5.40
CA TRP A 26 -15.59 1.40 5.20
C TRP A 26 -15.40 0.79 3.81
N THR A 27 -16.34 -0.04 3.35
CA THR A 27 -16.27 -0.70 2.05
C THR A 27 -16.24 0.31 0.90
N VAL A 28 -17.13 1.33 0.91
CA VAL A 28 -17.16 2.33 -0.16
C VAL A 28 -15.92 3.23 -0.11
N VAL A 29 -15.46 3.61 1.09
CA VAL A 29 -14.22 4.39 1.25
C VAL A 29 -13.02 3.63 0.72
N ALA A 30 -12.89 2.34 1.06
CA ALA A 30 -11.84 1.47 0.53
C ALA A 30 -11.93 1.36 -1.00
N GLN A 31 -13.12 1.13 -1.57
CA GLN A 31 -13.28 1.08 -3.04
C GLN A 31 -12.93 2.39 -3.73
N THR A 32 -13.18 3.53 -3.10
CA THR A 32 -12.99 4.86 -3.71
C THR A 32 -11.53 5.32 -3.63
N TYR A 33 -10.87 5.08 -2.48
CA TYR A 33 -9.58 5.70 -2.16
C TYR A 33 -8.44 4.71 -1.95
N SER A 34 -8.71 3.41 -1.84
CA SER A 34 -7.64 2.42 -1.74
C SER A 34 -6.74 2.51 -2.97
N GLN A 35 -5.44 2.50 -2.72
CA GLN A 35 -4.42 2.39 -3.77
C GLN A 35 -3.91 0.95 -3.88
N ILE A 36 -4.50 -0.01 -3.14
CA ILE A 36 -4.18 -1.43 -3.28
C ILE A 36 -4.52 -1.87 -4.70
N GLY A 37 -3.57 -2.50 -5.38
CA GLY A 37 -3.71 -2.90 -6.78
C GLY A 37 -3.60 -1.75 -7.79
N ASN A 38 -3.24 -0.53 -7.36
CA ASN A 38 -2.97 0.56 -8.30
C ASN A 38 -1.56 0.42 -8.89
N ASP A 39 -1.48 -0.01 -10.15
CA ASP A 39 -0.20 -0.20 -10.87
C ASP A 39 0.65 1.07 -10.95
N ALA A 40 0.05 2.26 -11.04
CA ALA A 40 0.79 3.52 -11.06
C ALA A 40 1.49 3.78 -9.72
N GLN A 41 0.79 3.53 -8.60
CA GLN A 41 1.37 3.65 -7.26
C GLN A 41 2.50 2.64 -7.04
N VAL A 42 2.30 1.39 -7.48
CA VAL A 42 3.33 0.33 -7.43
C VAL A 42 4.56 0.74 -8.25
N TYR A 43 4.36 1.27 -9.45
CA TYR A 43 5.45 1.77 -10.30
C TYR A 43 6.22 2.92 -9.65
N GLU A 44 5.52 3.91 -9.09
CA GLU A 44 6.16 5.02 -8.37
C GLU A 44 6.98 4.54 -7.17
N LEU A 45 6.47 3.57 -6.41
CA LEU A 45 7.20 2.98 -5.28
C LEU A 45 8.45 2.22 -5.75
N ARG A 46 8.36 1.44 -6.84
CA ARG A 46 9.53 0.77 -7.44
C ARG A 46 10.60 1.78 -7.86
N ASN A 47 10.20 2.89 -8.46
CA ASN A 47 11.12 3.97 -8.82
C ASN A 47 11.77 4.59 -7.58
N LYS A 48 11.01 4.88 -6.53
CA LYS A 48 11.55 5.40 -5.26
C LYS A 48 12.57 4.46 -4.64
N VAL A 49 12.27 3.16 -4.61
CA VAL A 49 13.22 2.14 -4.14
C VAL A 49 14.50 2.19 -4.96
N HIS A 50 14.40 2.20 -6.29
CA HIS A 50 15.55 2.22 -7.19
C HIS A 50 16.41 3.49 -7.06
N GLU A 51 15.77 4.64 -6.84
CA GLU A 51 16.44 5.93 -6.68
C GLU A 51 17.01 6.15 -5.27
N THR A 52 16.60 5.35 -4.29
CA THR A 52 17.07 5.46 -2.91
C THR A 52 18.54 5.07 -2.83
N LYS A 53 19.38 6.05 -2.50
CA LYS A 53 20.83 5.89 -2.34
C LYS A 53 21.22 6.31 -0.93
N GLN A 54 22.21 5.65 -0.34
CA GLN A 54 22.66 5.94 1.02
C GLN A 54 23.02 7.43 1.21
N LYS A 55 23.78 8.02 0.27
CA LYS A 55 24.25 9.41 0.35
C LYS A 55 24.87 9.69 1.73
N ASP A 56 24.38 10.72 2.43
CA ASP A 56 24.86 11.15 3.74
C ASP A 56 24.14 10.43 4.91
N MET A 57 23.24 9.48 4.63
CA MET A 57 22.56 8.70 5.67
C MET A 57 23.51 7.67 6.29
N THR A 58 23.28 7.40 7.58
CA THR A 58 23.88 6.23 8.22
C THR A 58 23.36 4.95 7.58
N ILE A 59 24.14 3.87 7.64
CA ILE A 59 23.74 2.56 7.10
C ILE A 59 22.38 2.12 7.69
N SER A 60 22.21 2.31 9.00
CA SER A 60 20.96 1.96 9.69
C SER A 60 19.77 2.78 9.19
N ALA A 61 19.94 4.08 8.96
CA ALA A 61 18.88 4.95 8.46
C ALA A 61 18.51 4.60 7.00
N TYR A 62 19.52 4.38 6.15
CA TYR A 62 19.31 3.94 4.77
C TYR A 62 18.57 2.60 4.69
N TYR A 63 19.00 1.61 5.48
CA TYR A 63 18.35 0.31 5.51
C TYR A 63 16.90 0.40 6.03
N ALA A 64 16.66 1.22 7.06
CA ALA A 64 15.31 1.44 7.58
C ALA A 64 14.38 2.05 6.51
N GLU A 65 14.86 3.02 5.72
CA GLU A 65 14.08 3.63 4.65
C GLU A 65 13.80 2.65 3.50
N LEU A 66 14.81 1.89 3.06
CA LEU A 66 14.59 0.83 2.07
C LEU A 66 13.56 -0.19 2.55
N ASN A 67 13.68 -0.66 3.80
CA ASN A 67 12.75 -1.64 4.35
C ASN A 67 11.32 -1.08 4.43
N ARG A 68 11.18 0.20 4.80
CA ARG A 68 9.89 0.91 4.80
C ARG A 68 9.26 0.94 3.40
N LEU A 69 10.05 1.28 2.38
CA LEU A 69 9.57 1.31 0.99
C LEU A 69 9.18 -0.07 0.48
N TRP A 70 9.95 -1.11 0.82
CA TRP A 70 9.60 -2.49 0.45
C TRP A 70 8.32 -2.98 1.11
N GLN A 71 8.12 -2.67 2.39
CA GLN A 71 6.86 -2.99 3.09
C GLN A 71 5.67 -2.26 2.49
N GLU A 72 5.85 -1.00 2.11
CA GLU A 72 4.82 -0.21 1.43
C GLU A 72 4.50 -0.79 0.04
N LEU A 73 5.51 -1.22 -0.72
CA LEU A 73 5.33 -1.90 -1.99
C LEU A 73 4.57 -3.22 -1.82
N ASP A 74 4.95 -4.04 -0.83
CA ASP A 74 4.27 -5.30 -0.52
C ASP A 74 2.79 -5.11 -0.16
N TYR A 75 2.45 -3.99 0.49
CA TYR A 75 1.07 -3.67 0.85
C TYR A 75 0.22 -3.32 -0.37
N TYR A 76 0.77 -2.54 -1.32
CA TYR A 76 0.02 -2.10 -2.50
C TYR A 76 0.04 -3.10 -3.65
N GLN A 77 1.03 -3.99 -3.68
CA GLN A 77 1.14 -5.04 -4.68
C GLN A 77 0.11 -6.14 -4.39
N ASP A 78 -1.08 -6.02 -4.98
CA ASP A 78 -2.19 -6.97 -4.85
C ASP A 78 -1.94 -8.22 -5.71
N PHE A 79 -1.08 -9.13 -5.22
CA PHE A 79 -0.86 -10.42 -5.84
C PHE A 79 -1.77 -11.49 -5.24
N GLN A 80 -2.71 -11.98 -6.05
CA GLN A 80 -3.56 -13.12 -5.70
C GLN A 80 -3.02 -14.38 -6.39
N ALA A 81 -2.56 -15.34 -5.59
CA ALA A 81 -2.06 -16.60 -6.10
C ALA A 81 -3.20 -17.60 -6.30
N ASP A 82 -3.35 -18.11 -7.52
CA ASP A 82 -4.33 -19.16 -7.82
C ASP A 82 -3.89 -20.54 -7.29
N CYS A 83 -2.58 -20.76 -7.14
CA CYS A 83 -2.03 -21.98 -6.58
C CYS A 83 -0.70 -21.77 -5.84
N ALA A 84 -0.30 -22.78 -5.06
CA ALA A 84 0.95 -22.74 -4.31
C ALA A 84 2.18 -22.53 -5.21
N SER A 85 2.14 -22.98 -6.47
CA SER A 85 3.24 -22.78 -7.41
C SER A 85 3.43 -21.31 -7.78
N ASP A 86 2.35 -20.53 -7.81
CA ASP A 86 2.39 -19.11 -8.17
C ASP A 86 2.92 -18.26 -7.02
N SER A 87 2.56 -18.57 -5.78
CA SER A 87 3.18 -17.96 -4.60
C SER A 87 4.70 -18.17 -4.56
N VAL A 88 5.16 -19.39 -4.89
CA VAL A 88 6.60 -19.70 -4.93
C VAL A 88 7.32 -18.93 -6.06
N LYS A 89 6.70 -18.83 -7.24
CA LYS A 89 7.26 -18.02 -8.34
C LYS A 89 7.33 -16.55 -7.97
N PHE A 90 6.27 -16.03 -7.35
CA PHE A 90 6.20 -14.65 -6.89
C PHE A 90 7.27 -14.34 -5.85
N GLN A 91 7.43 -15.20 -4.84
CA GLN A 91 8.48 -15.05 -3.82
C GLN A 91 9.88 -15.00 -4.46
N LYS A 92 10.17 -15.87 -5.43
CA LYS A 92 11.44 -15.85 -6.16
C LYS A 92 11.64 -14.56 -6.97
N LEU A 93 10.58 -14.00 -7.54
CA LEU A 93 10.64 -12.74 -8.27
C LEU A 93 10.94 -11.58 -7.32
N ILE A 94 10.25 -11.52 -6.18
CA ILE A 94 10.49 -10.52 -5.14
C ILE A 94 11.92 -10.61 -4.59
N GLU A 95 12.41 -11.82 -4.30
CA GLU A 95 13.80 -12.02 -3.87
C GLU A 95 14.79 -11.51 -4.91
N LYS A 96 14.55 -11.76 -6.20
CA LYS A 96 15.42 -11.27 -7.28
C LYS A 96 15.38 -9.73 -7.42
N GLU A 97 14.24 -9.09 -7.19
CA GLU A 97 14.12 -7.62 -7.23
C GLU A 97 14.78 -6.92 -6.03
N ARG A 98 14.96 -7.62 -4.90
CA ARG A 98 15.47 -7.07 -3.64
C ARG A 98 16.96 -7.28 -3.39
N VAL A 99 17.68 -7.90 -4.33
CA VAL A 99 19.12 -8.24 -4.24
C VAL A 99 20.00 -7.10 -4.75
#